data_AF-A0A350P861-F1
#
_entry.id   AF-A0A350P861-F1
#
_cell.length_a   1.000
_cell.length_b   1.000
_cell.length_c   1.000
_cell.angle_alpha   90.00
_cell.angle_beta   90.00
_cell.angle_gamma   90.00
#
_symmetry.space_group_name_H-M   'P 1'
#
loop_
_entity.id
_entity.type
_entity.pdbx_description
1 polymer ?
#
loop_
_entity_poly.entity_id
_entity_poly.type
_entity_poly.pdbx_seq_one_letter_code
_entity_poly.pdbx_strand_id
1 'polypeptide(L)'
;MKELTDQFYGEIGREVGDLVQEKQSAYGDSFGKSGECLRQMYPNGISVDQYDDLLTIVRILDKLFRIANNPEAFSENPYQDIVGYGLLGMKRKGQPK
;
A
#
# COMPACT_ATOMS: atom_id res chain seq x y z
N MET A 1 6.12 6.04 -32.55
CA MET A 1 5.30 6.76 -31.55
C MET A 1 3.88 6.27 -31.72
N LYS A 2 3.30 5.60 -30.72
CA LYS A 2 1.92 5.11 -30.81
C LYS A 2 1.00 6.28 -30.46
N GLU A 3 0.12 6.64 -31.39
CA GLU A 3 -0.93 7.63 -31.20
C GLU A 3 -1.77 7.25 -29.98
N LEU A 4 -1.91 8.18 -29.03
CA LEU A 4 -2.93 8.10 -27.99
C LEU A 4 -4.29 8.31 -28.66
N THR A 5 -4.88 7.22 -29.13
CA THR A 5 -6.29 7.18 -29.49
C THR A 5 -7.12 7.37 -28.21
N ASP A 6 -8.16 8.22 -28.26
CA ASP A 6 -9.15 8.37 -27.19
C ASP A 6 -9.66 6.99 -26.76
N GLN A 7 -9.12 6.43 -25.67
CA GLN A 7 -9.60 5.17 -25.12
C GLN A 7 -11.05 5.36 -24.70
N PHE A 8 -11.93 4.47 -25.14
CA PHE A 8 -13.32 4.49 -24.71
C PHE A 8 -13.39 4.17 -23.22
N TYR A 9 -14.24 4.86 -22.45
CA TYR A 9 -14.32 4.66 -20.99
C TYR A 9 -14.54 3.19 -20.58
N GLY A 10 -15.20 2.40 -21.43
CA GLY A 10 -15.37 0.95 -21.21
C GLY A 10 -14.07 0.15 -21.28
N GLU A 11 -13.13 0.52 -22.15
CA GLU A 11 -11.82 -0.12 -22.26
C GLU A 11 -10.95 0.23 -21.05
N ILE A 12 -10.95 1.49 -20.64
CA ILE A 12 -10.27 1.95 -19.41
C ILE A 12 -10.79 1.15 -18.20
N GLY A 13 -12.12 1.01 -18.09
CA GLY A 13 -12.74 0.25 -16.99
C GLY A 13 -12.32 -1.22 -16.97
N ARG A 14 -12.21 -1.85 -18.15
CA ARG A 14 -11.74 -3.23 -18.28
C ARG A 14 -10.27 -3.37 -17.87
N GLU A 15 -9.39 -2.52 -18.40
CA GLU A 15 -7.95 -2.55 -18.06
C GLU A 15 -7.71 -2.36 -16.56
N VAL A 16 -8.45 -1.43 -15.94
CA VAL A 16 -8.40 -1.22 -14.48
C VAL A 16 -8.92 -2.45 -13.73
N GLY A 17 -10.02 -3.06 -14.19
CA GLY A 17 -10.58 -4.27 -13.59
C GLY A 17 -9.60 -5.45 -13.63
N ASP A 18 -8.99 -5.69 -14.79
CA ASP A 18 -8.00 -6.76 -14.99
C ASP A 18 -6.78 -6.55 -14.05
N LEU A 19 -6.29 -5.31 -13.95
CA LEU A 19 -5.20 -4.95 -13.03
C LEU A 19 -5.57 -5.16 -11.55
N VAL A 20 -6.79 -4.79 -11.15
CA VAL A 20 -7.27 -4.99 -9.77
C VAL A 20 -7.36 -6.49 -9.47
N GLN A 21 -7.85 -7.30 -10.41
CA GLN A 21 -7.91 -8.75 -10.24
C GLN A 21 -6.53 -9.37 -10.08
N GLU A 22 -5.54 -8.96 -10.87
CA GLU A 22 -4.16 -9.42 -10.72
C GLU A 22 -3.57 -9.07 -9.35
N LYS A 23 -3.76 -7.82 -8.89
CA LYS A 23 -3.32 -7.37 -7.56
C LYS A 23 -3.99 -8.15 -6.44
N GLN A 24 -5.29 -8.41 -6.55
CA GLN A 24 -6.01 -9.13 -5.51
C GLN A 24 -5.60 -10.60 -5.41
N SER A 25 -5.24 -11.21 -6.54
CA SER A 25 -4.60 -12.53 -6.57
C SER A 25 -3.20 -12.50 -5.95
N ALA A 26 -2.42 -11.46 -6.19
CA ALA A 26 -1.05 -11.34 -5.69
C ALA A 26 -0.97 -11.02 -4.17
N TYR A 27 -1.91 -10.23 -3.64
CA TYR A 27 -1.87 -9.72 -2.27
C TYR A 27 -2.91 -10.37 -1.34
N GLY A 28 -3.83 -11.16 -1.88
CA GLY A 28 -5.05 -11.57 -1.19
C GLY A 28 -5.93 -10.36 -0.83
N ASP A 29 -6.83 -10.53 0.14
CA ASP A 29 -7.65 -9.43 0.68
C ASP A 29 -6.86 -8.49 1.60
N SER A 30 -5.77 -7.92 1.08
CA SER A 30 -4.95 -6.91 1.75
C SER A 30 -5.77 -5.67 2.11
N PHE A 31 -6.67 -5.24 1.22
CA PHE A 31 -7.49 -4.05 1.41
C PHE A 31 -8.46 -4.18 2.60
N GLY A 32 -9.21 -5.29 2.69
CA GLY A 32 -10.12 -5.54 3.81
C GLY A 32 -9.37 -5.80 5.12
N LYS A 33 -8.33 -6.66 5.09
CA LYS A 33 -7.58 -7.06 6.28
C LYS A 33 -6.74 -5.94 6.88
N SER A 34 -6.18 -5.05 6.07
CA SER A 34 -5.47 -3.86 6.57
C SER A 34 -6.37 -2.98 7.43
N GLY A 35 -7.64 -2.82 7.02
CA GLY A 35 -8.62 -2.09 7.83
C GLY A 35 -8.89 -2.75 9.19
N GLU A 36 -8.86 -4.08 9.28
CA GLU A 36 -9.00 -4.80 10.54
C GLU A 36 -7.79 -4.60 11.45
N CYS A 37 -6.57 -4.70 10.91
CA CYS A 37 -5.34 -4.38 11.64
C CYS A 37 -5.39 -2.96 12.21
N LEU A 38 -5.82 -1.98 11.41
CA LEU A 38 -5.98 -0.59 11.87
C LEU A 38 -7.01 -0.45 12.98
N ARG A 39 -8.15 -1.15 12.92
CA ARG A 39 -9.15 -1.13 14.00
C ARG A 39 -8.61 -1.71 15.32
N GLN A 40 -7.71 -2.69 15.25
CA GLN A 40 -7.05 -3.22 16.45
C GLN A 40 -6.01 -2.24 17.03
N MET A 41 -5.27 -1.52 16.18
CA MET A 41 -4.27 -0.54 16.62
C MET A 41 -4.89 0.80 17.08
N TYR A 42 -5.99 1.21 16.46
CA TYR A 42 -6.67 2.49 16.70
C TYR A 42 -8.15 2.27 17.09
N PRO A 43 -8.44 1.57 18.20
CA PRO A 43 -9.82 1.23 18.58
C PRO A 43 -10.70 2.45 18.87
N ASN A 44 -10.08 3.60 19.20
CA ASN A 44 -10.76 4.85 19.52
C ASN A 44 -10.65 5.90 18.40
N GLY A 45 -10.26 5.48 17.19
CA GLY A 45 -10.00 6.37 16.06
C GLY A 45 -8.56 6.90 16.03
N ILE A 46 -8.29 7.76 15.04
CA ILE A 46 -6.99 8.33 14.72
C ILE A 46 -7.05 9.84 14.94
N SER A 47 -6.15 10.40 15.74
CA SER A 47 -6.02 11.85 15.90
C SER A 47 -5.15 12.47 14.80
N VAL A 48 -5.32 13.77 14.54
CA VAL A 48 -4.64 14.50 13.44
C VAL A 48 -3.11 14.37 13.52
N ASP A 49 -2.54 14.39 14.72
CA ASP A 49 -1.10 14.27 14.96
C ASP A 49 -0.54 12.86 14.69
N GLN A 50 -1.39 11.85 14.52
CA GLN A 50 -0.99 10.47 14.24
C GLN A 50 -0.92 10.13 12.75
N TYR A 51 -1.44 10.97 11.85
CA TYR A 51 -1.56 10.63 10.42
C TYR A 51 -0.23 10.33 9.74
N ASP A 52 0.86 10.95 10.20
CA ASP A 52 2.19 10.72 9.67
C ASP A 52 2.73 9.31 10.00
N ASP A 53 2.49 8.85 11.23
CA ASP A 53 2.86 7.49 11.64
C ASP A 53 1.91 6.48 11.03
N LEU A 54 0.60 6.81 10.96
CA LEU A 54 -0.40 6.00 10.29
C LEU A 54 -0.03 5.72 8.83
N LEU A 55 0.41 6.74 8.08
CA LEU A 55 0.87 6.58 6.70
C LEU A 55 1.99 5.54 6.59
N THR A 56 2.94 5.56 7.54
CA THR A 56 4.05 4.61 7.56
C THR A 56 3.54 3.20 7.86
N ILE A 57 2.64 3.07 8.84
CA ILE A 57 2.03 1.80 9.23
C ILE A 57 1.25 1.16 8.07
N VAL A 58 0.38 1.91 7.39
CA VAL A 58 -0.43 1.35 6.29
C VAL A 58 0.43 0.89 5.12
N ARG A 59 1.53 1.60 4.84
CA ARG A 59 2.48 1.19 3.79
C ARG A 59 3.25 -0.07 4.18
N ILE A 60 3.60 -0.24 5.46
CA ILE A 60 4.22 -1.48 5.94
C ILE A 60 3.22 -2.65 5.87
N LEU A 61 1.96 -2.44 6.29
CA LEU A 61 0.91 -3.47 6.20
C LEU A 61 0.72 -3.96 4.76
N ASP A 62 0.65 -3.06 3.78
CA ASP A 62 0.56 -3.40 2.36
C ASP A 62 1.71 -4.34 1.92
N LYS A 63 2.95 -3.99 2.29
CA LYS A 63 4.13 -4.81 1.97
C LYS A 63 4.11 -6.16 2.70
N LEU A 64 3.62 -6.23 3.94
CA LEU A 64 3.48 -7.49 4.67
C LEU A 64 2.48 -8.43 3.99
N PHE A 65 1.34 -7.92 3.51
CA PHE A 65 0.40 -8.74 2.73
C PHE A 65 1.00 -9.22 1.41
N ARG A 66 1.76 -8.38 0.71
CA ARG A 66 2.51 -8.81 -0.49
C ARG A 66 3.49 -9.93 -0.15
N ILE A 67 4.33 -9.77 0.87
CA ILE A 67 5.31 -10.77 1.29
C ILE A 67 4.63 -12.10 1.64
N ALA A 68 3.50 -12.07 2.34
CA ALA A 68 2.79 -13.26 2.79
C ALA A 68 2.13 -14.06 1.66
N ASN A 69 1.78 -13.41 0.54
CA ASN A 69 1.03 -14.04 -0.55
C ASN A 69 1.89 -14.26 -1.80
N ASN A 70 2.59 -13.23 -2.27
CA ASN A 70 3.51 -13.33 -3.40
C ASN A 70 4.66 -12.30 -3.26
N PRO A 71 5.76 -12.67 -2.59
CA PRO A 71 6.88 -11.76 -2.33
C PRO A 71 7.57 -11.26 -3.62
N GLU A 72 7.48 -12.05 -4.70
CA GLU A 72 8.09 -11.77 -6.01
C GLU A 72 7.11 -11.07 -6.98
N ALA A 73 5.86 -10.82 -6.58
CA ALA A 73 4.94 -10.02 -7.38
C ALA A 73 5.55 -8.63 -7.57
N PHE A 74 5.66 -8.10 -8.78
CA PHE A 74 6.35 -6.82 -9.08
C PHE A 74 7.88 -6.86 -8.88
N SER A 75 8.62 -6.08 -9.67
CA SER A 75 10.10 -6.09 -9.72
C SER A 75 10.81 -5.39 -8.55
N GLU A 76 10.07 -4.98 -7.52
CA GLU A 76 10.60 -4.22 -6.37
C GLU A 76 10.88 -5.14 -5.17
N ASN A 77 11.85 -4.82 -4.31
CA ASN A 77 12.08 -5.58 -3.09
C ASN A 77 11.20 -5.05 -1.92
N PRO A 78 10.18 -5.79 -1.45
CA PRO A 78 9.26 -5.30 -0.41
C PRO A 78 9.92 -5.11 0.96
N TYR A 79 11.01 -5.84 1.27
CA TYR A 79 11.76 -5.63 2.51
C TYR A 79 12.57 -4.33 2.46
N GLN A 80 13.13 -3.99 1.30
CA GLN A 80 13.84 -2.74 1.10
C GLN A 80 12.89 -1.54 1.29
N ASP A 81 11.65 -1.65 0.81
CA ASP A 81 10.61 -0.65 1.06
C ASP A 81 10.34 -0.46 2.56
N ILE A 82 10.16 -1.55 3.31
CA ILE A 82 9.92 -1.51 4.77
C ILE A 82 11.09 -0.83 5.49
N VAL A 83 12.33 -1.17 5.14
CA VAL A 83 13.53 -0.51 5.69
C VAL A 83 13.52 0.99 5.37
N GLY A 84 13.20 1.36 4.13
CA GLY A 84 13.08 2.76 3.71
C GLY A 84 12.04 3.53 4.53
N TYR A 85 10.86 2.94 4.76
CA TYR A 85 9.81 3.54 5.58
C TYR A 85 10.25 3.69 7.05
N GLY A 86 10.93 2.69 7.60
CA GLY A 86 11.53 2.79 8.94
C GLY A 86 12.53 3.93 9.07
N LEU A 87 13.44 4.09 8.10
CA LEU A 87 14.42 5.19 8.08
C LEU A 87 13.75 6.56 8.02
N LEU A 88 12.69 6.71 7.20
CA LEU A 88 11.92 7.95 7.12
C LEU A 88 11.23 8.28 8.44
N GLY A 89 10.62 7.28 9.09
CA GLY A 89 10.00 7.41 10.41
C GLY A 89 11.02 7.85 11.48
N MET A 90 12.18 7.19 11.53
CA MET A 90 13.27 7.54 12.44
C MET A 90 13.75 8.97 12.25
N LYS A 91 13.99 9.40 11.01
CA LYS A 91 14.40 10.78 10.70
C LYS A 91 13.38 11.78 11.20
N ARG A 92 12.09 11.52 10.99
CA ARG A 92 11.00 12.42 11.37
C ARG A 92 10.87 12.57 12.89
N LYS A 93 11.02 11.48 13.64
CA LYS A 93 10.96 11.48 15.11
C LYS A 93 12.23 12.02 15.77
N GLY A 94 13.38 11.83 15.13
CA GLY A 94 14.68 12.29 15.61
C GLY A 94 14.97 13.78 15.33
N GLN A 95 14.16 14.46 14.53
CA GLN A 95 14.27 15.91 14.34
C GLN A 95 13.67 16.64 15.55
N PRO A 96 14.40 17.58 16.19
CA PRO A 96 13.79 18.44 17.19
C PRO A 96 12.60 19.18 16.57
N LYS A 97 11.46 19.16 17.27
CA LYS A 97 10.25 19.90 16.89
C LYS A 97 10.49 21.40 16.94
#